data_AF-A0A2D7C7X5-F1
#
_entry.id   AF-A0A2D7C7X5-F1
#
_cell.length_a   1.000
_cell.length_b   1.000
_cell.length_c   1.000
_cell.angle_alpha   90.00
_cell.angle_beta   90.00
_cell.angle_gamma   90.00
#
_symmetry.space_group_name_H-M   'P 1'
#
loop_
_entity.id
_entity.type
_entity.pdbx_description
1 polymer ?
#
loop_
_entity_poly.entity_id
_entity_poly.type
_entity_poly.pdbx_seq_one_letter_code
_entity_poly.pdbx_strand_id
1 'polypeptide(L)'
;MSNIITPANTESLDPYFDAIMERCESIPQAKKPICATQDWANTEVIQANDELFTAIGQCFGLTIYPNNYKICSTEAMLDVYAHSMPFMYRHWRYGKRYLQNKQAYQAGQMGLAYEVIFNTNPCISYNMIGNTTAMNALVMAHAGQGHNSFFKNNYMFRDWTDAEGIMEYLRFAKMYVEKCIERVGEKPVRQFLTACHALENMGVDRFKRRKGSSYQSEAERLSAMEEAFAKNFNPVLDENKAAQRKARSMIERNQKRLRSRVDYSSGGCENLLYVLEKESIAARESEPVNGSPWMVELIRIVRKISQYFYPQKQTQVMNEGWACWNHHAIMTVAHAKGYITEGQYLEALASHSGVIAQPTYNSPYYSGLNPYKLGFEMFRDIMFMARGPKNKQEEKRYIDGKYEETFGNSVYYGQNGKTPFLGSDWLELMHYAMRNFRDESFIREFLSGGICRDFKFFAINDDDEKAFIEVAGIQGDLDIIRDKLSNQYNLSKNEPQINAIGFDPFGDRTLYLEHRSENGAPLQETHAEKVMQHVNVLLRGPEALPSSREYKAFKAKLKSYDMRNPDDPILLDVWPYK
;
A
#
# COMPACT_ATOMS: atom_id res chain seq x y z
N MET A 1 -54.22 -17.05 25.36
CA MET A 1 -53.28 -17.24 24.24
C MET A 1 -52.04 -16.43 24.53
N SER A 2 -51.22 -16.99 25.41
CA SER A 2 -49.89 -16.53 25.79
C SER A 2 -48.88 -17.29 24.92
N ASN A 3 -48.00 -16.57 24.23
CA ASN A 3 -46.64 -17.02 23.90
C ASN A 3 -45.88 -15.79 23.40
N ILE A 4 -45.53 -14.94 24.36
CA ILE A 4 -44.40 -14.02 24.22
C ILE A 4 -43.17 -14.92 24.23
N ILE A 5 -42.52 -15.05 23.08
CA ILE A 5 -41.23 -15.73 22.95
C ILE A 5 -40.21 -14.85 23.68
N THR A 6 -39.85 -15.24 24.89
CA THR A 6 -38.64 -14.75 25.55
C THR A 6 -37.42 -15.26 24.77
N PRO A 7 -36.40 -14.42 24.51
CA PRO A 7 -35.15 -14.85 23.90
C PRO A 7 -34.30 -15.55 24.97
N ALA A 8 -34.65 -16.80 25.26
CA ALA A 8 -33.82 -17.69 26.04
C ALA A 8 -33.51 -18.91 25.17
N ASN A 9 -32.23 -19.13 24.88
CA ASN A 9 -31.64 -20.32 24.25
C ASN A 9 -31.94 -20.55 22.75
N THR A 10 -31.65 -19.58 21.89
CA THR A 10 -31.18 -19.91 20.55
C THR A 10 -29.66 -20.00 20.60
N GLU A 11 -29.11 -21.22 20.64
CA GLU A 11 -27.71 -21.42 20.28
C GLU A 11 -27.51 -20.75 18.91
N SER A 12 -26.60 -19.78 18.83
CA SER A 12 -26.26 -19.15 17.56
C SER A 12 -25.78 -20.23 16.61
N LEU A 13 -26.41 -20.36 15.43
CA LEU A 13 -25.94 -21.24 14.36
C LEU A 13 -24.72 -20.65 13.61
N ASP A 14 -24.31 -19.43 13.97
CA ASP A 14 -23.15 -18.78 13.38
C ASP A 14 -21.90 -18.95 14.28
N PRO A 15 -20.94 -19.83 13.91
CA PRO A 15 -19.73 -20.06 14.70
C PRO A 15 -18.86 -18.80 14.87
N TYR A 16 -19.02 -17.82 13.96
CA TYR A 16 -18.28 -16.57 14.01
C TYR A 16 -18.84 -15.64 15.08
N PHE A 17 -20.16 -15.54 15.20
CA PHE A 17 -20.82 -14.69 16.18
C PHE A 17 -20.43 -15.08 17.61
N ASP A 18 -20.51 -16.36 17.96
CA ASP A 18 -20.23 -16.82 19.33
C ASP A 18 -18.79 -16.51 19.75
N ALA A 19 -17.83 -16.77 18.86
CA ALA A 19 -16.42 -16.54 19.15
C ALA A 19 -16.07 -15.05 19.21
N ILE A 20 -16.77 -14.20 18.44
CA ILE A 20 -16.68 -12.74 18.57
C ILE A 20 -17.21 -12.29 19.93
N MET A 21 -18.39 -12.77 20.34
CA MET A 21 -19.03 -12.36 21.59
C MET A 21 -18.29 -12.83 22.83
N GLU A 22 -17.71 -14.03 22.80
CA GLU A 22 -16.86 -14.60 23.87
C GLU A 22 -15.67 -13.68 24.21
N ARG A 23 -15.12 -12.94 23.23
CA ARG A 23 -14.03 -11.97 23.46
C ARG A 23 -14.50 -10.64 24.03
N CYS A 24 -15.77 -10.29 23.84
CA CYS A 24 -16.34 -8.98 24.15
C CYS A 24 -17.33 -9.01 25.32
N GLU A 25 -17.26 -10.03 26.19
CA GLU A 25 -18.11 -10.11 27.38
C GLU A 25 -17.96 -8.89 28.30
N SER A 26 -16.74 -8.35 28.40
CA SER A 26 -16.41 -7.17 29.22
C SER A 26 -17.04 -5.86 28.73
N ILE A 27 -17.51 -5.80 27.48
CA ILE A 27 -18.19 -4.62 26.95
C ILE A 27 -19.57 -4.50 27.62
N PRO A 28 -19.87 -3.37 28.28
CA PRO A 28 -21.13 -3.22 29.01
C PRO A 28 -22.33 -3.08 28.05
N GLN A 29 -23.53 -3.40 28.55
CA GLN A 29 -24.75 -3.15 27.79
C GLN A 29 -25.01 -1.64 27.72
N ALA A 30 -25.34 -1.15 26.53
CA ALA A 30 -25.68 0.24 26.32
C ALA A 30 -26.96 0.64 27.06
N LYS A 31 -26.94 1.82 27.70
CA LYS A 31 -28.16 2.42 28.26
C LYS A 31 -29.06 3.01 27.18
N LYS A 32 -28.46 3.52 26.10
CA LYS A 32 -29.09 4.08 24.89
C LYS A 32 -28.12 3.91 23.71
N PRO A 33 -28.63 3.84 22.46
CA PRO A 33 -27.77 3.88 21.27
C PRO A 33 -26.97 5.17 21.19
N ILE A 34 -25.68 5.09 20.80
CA ILE A 34 -24.78 6.25 20.65
C ILE A 34 -25.20 7.12 19.46
N CYS A 35 -25.75 6.47 18.44
CA CYS A 35 -25.97 7.02 17.12
C CYS A 35 -27.45 7.37 16.85
N ALA A 36 -28.15 7.94 17.83
CA ALA A 36 -29.58 8.26 17.66
C ALA A 36 -29.84 9.49 16.76
N THR A 37 -28.83 10.31 16.47
CA THR A 37 -28.95 11.52 15.64
C THR A 37 -27.92 11.54 14.49
N GLN A 38 -28.21 12.30 13.43
CA GLN A 38 -27.40 12.39 12.21
C GLN A 38 -26.34 13.51 12.28
N ASP A 39 -26.06 14.04 13.46
CA ASP A 39 -25.19 15.22 13.62
C ASP A 39 -23.71 14.84 13.71
N TRP A 40 -23.12 14.47 12.56
CA TRP A 40 -21.69 14.21 12.43
C TRP A 40 -20.82 15.47 12.42
N ALA A 41 -21.43 16.65 12.39
CA ALA A 41 -20.70 17.88 12.68
C ALA A 41 -20.35 17.99 14.17
N ASN A 42 -21.06 17.25 15.04
CA ASN A 42 -20.75 17.17 16.46
C ASN A 42 -19.56 16.23 16.72
N THR A 43 -18.46 16.81 17.23
CA THR A 43 -17.25 16.09 17.63
C THR A 43 -17.49 15.06 18.75
N GLU A 44 -18.52 15.23 19.58
CA GLU A 44 -18.87 14.30 20.65
C GLU A 44 -19.36 12.95 20.10
N VAL A 45 -20.10 12.95 18.97
CA VAL A 45 -20.58 11.71 18.35
C VAL A 45 -19.40 10.91 17.80
N ILE A 46 -18.45 11.59 17.15
CA ILE A 46 -17.22 10.98 16.65
C ILE A 46 -16.41 10.41 17.82
N GLN A 47 -16.22 11.20 18.87
CA GLN A 47 -15.46 10.75 20.03
C GLN A 47 -16.10 9.54 20.72
N ALA A 48 -17.43 9.56 20.92
CA ALA A 48 -18.14 8.44 21.54
C ALA A 48 -18.05 7.14 20.69
N ASN A 49 -18.14 7.26 19.36
CA ASN A 49 -17.95 6.11 18.47
C ASN A 49 -16.50 5.60 18.51
N ASP A 50 -15.51 6.49 18.50
CA ASP A 50 -14.10 6.11 18.55
C ASP A 50 -13.74 5.43 19.88
N GLU A 51 -14.24 5.96 21.00
CA GLU A 51 -14.05 5.36 22.33
C GLU A 51 -14.67 3.96 22.40
N LEU A 52 -15.91 3.80 21.91
CA LEU A 52 -16.57 2.49 21.84
C LEU A 52 -15.79 1.51 20.95
N PHE A 53 -15.48 1.91 19.72
CA PHE A 53 -14.84 1.01 18.76
C PHE A 53 -13.41 0.69 19.15
N THR A 54 -12.71 1.60 19.82
CA THR A 54 -11.41 1.32 20.43
C THR A 54 -11.55 0.32 21.58
N ALA A 55 -12.55 0.46 22.45
CA ALA A 55 -12.80 -0.50 23.54
C ALA A 55 -13.14 -1.90 23.00
N ILE A 56 -13.98 -1.99 21.97
CA ILE A 56 -14.28 -3.26 21.30
C ILE A 56 -13.04 -3.80 20.58
N GLY A 57 -12.27 -2.96 19.89
CA GLY A 57 -11.02 -3.33 19.23
C GLY A 57 -9.98 -3.89 20.21
N GLN A 58 -9.93 -3.38 21.44
CA GLN A 58 -9.06 -3.91 22.49
C GLN A 58 -9.43 -5.34 22.90
N CYS A 59 -10.71 -5.73 22.85
CA CYS A 59 -11.12 -7.13 23.04
C CYS A 59 -10.52 -8.07 21.99
N PHE A 60 -10.25 -7.56 20.78
CA PHE A 60 -9.54 -8.26 19.71
C PHE A 60 -8.03 -7.98 19.70
N GLY A 61 -7.47 -7.40 20.77
CA GLY A 61 -6.04 -7.12 20.86
C GLY A 61 -5.52 -6.12 19.82
N LEU A 62 -6.39 -5.24 19.29
CA LEU A 62 -5.98 -4.21 18.35
C LEU A 62 -5.14 -3.14 19.04
N THR A 63 -4.00 -2.84 18.44
CA THR A 63 -3.18 -1.68 18.80
C THR A 63 -3.17 -0.72 17.62
N ILE A 64 -3.62 0.52 17.84
CA ILE A 64 -3.81 1.53 16.78
C ILE A 64 -2.97 2.78 17.07
N TYR A 65 -2.65 3.56 16.04
CA TYR A 65 -2.24 4.96 16.24
C TYR A 65 -3.45 5.77 16.71
N PRO A 66 -3.27 6.87 17.47
CA PRO A 66 -4.39 7.73 17.82
C PRO A 66 -5.14 8.19 16.57
N ASN A 67 -6.47 8.10 16.57
CA ASN A 67 -7.28 8.52 15.43
C ASN A 67 -7.45 10.04 15.37
N ASN A 68 -7.45 10.59 14.16
CA ASN A 68 -7.75 11.99 13.86
C ASN A 68 -8.77 12.01 12.71
N TYR A 69 -10.05 11.94 13.07
CA TYR A 69 -11.13 11.95 12.09
C TYR A 69 -11.34 13.34 11.48
N LYS A 70 -11.59 13.36 10.18
CA LYS A 70 -11.88 14.57 9.39
C LYS A 70 -13.19 14.38 8.65
N ILE A 71 -14.21 15.14 9.06
CA ILE A 71 -15.46 15.23 8.31
C ILE A 71 -15.25 16.16 7.14
N CYS A 72 -15.56 15.70 5.92
CA CYS A 72 -15.33 16.44 4.69
C CYS A 72 -16.53 16.36 3.74
N SER A 73 -16.60 17.31 2.80
CA SER A 73 -17.57 17.25 1.70
C SER A 73 -17.13 16.21 0.67
N THR A 74 -18.05 15.82 -0.21
CA THR A 74 -17.77 14.93 -1.33
C THR A 74 -16.64 15.46 -2.22
N GLU A 75 -16.60 16.76 -2.50
CA GLU A 75 -15.56 17.37 -3.33
C GLU A 75 -14.19 17.28 -2.68
N ALA A 76 -14.12 17.53 -1.36
CA ALA A 76 -12.89 17.41 -0.59
C ALA A 76 -12.41 15.95 -0.56
N MET A 77 -13.32 14.98 -0.40
CA MET A 77 -12.95 13.56 -0.45
C MET A 77 -12.42 13.16 -1.84
N LEU A 78 -13.07 13.60 -2.92
CA LEU A 78 -12.60 13.35 -4.29
C LEU A 78 -11.21 13.96 -4.54
N ASP A 79 -10.95 15.15 -3.98
CA ASP A 79 -9.64 15.80 -4.07
C ASP A 79 -8.55 14.99 -3.35
N VAL A 80 -8.86 14.50 -2.15
CA VAL A 80 -7.98 13.62 -1.36
C VAL A 80 -7.69 12.32 -2.13
N TYR A 81 -8.67 11.69 -2.76
CA TYR A 81 -8.47 10.50 -3.60
C TYR A 81 -7.53 10.75 -4.78
N ALA A 82 -7.72 11.88 -5.46
CA ALA A 82 -6.96 12.22 -6.64
C ALA A 82 -5.46 12.37 -6.31
N HIS A 83 -5.17 13.01 -5.17
CA HIS A 83 -3.82 13.27 -4.69
C HIS A 83 -3.20 12.08 -3.95
N SER A 84 -4.00 11.20 -3.36
CA SER A 84 -3.56 10.02 -2.60
C SER A 84 -2.75 10.30 -1.32
N MET A 85 -2.46 11.57 -0.99
CA MET A 85 -2.02 12.05 0.33
C MET A 85 -2.48 13.50 0.54
N PRO A 86 -2.60 13.96 1.79
CA PRO A 86 -2.69 15.38 2.09
C PRO A 86 -1.40 16.12 1.67
N PHE A 87 -1.52 17.41 1.38
CA PHE A 87 -0.36 18.28 1.06
C PHE A 87 0.49 17.85 -0.14
N MET A 88 -0.03 17.06 -1.08
CA MET A 88 0.70 16.75 -2.32
C MET A 88 0.95 18.01 -3.16
N TYR A 89 2.08 18.03 -3.86
CA TYR A 89 2.40 19.08 -4.82
C TYR A 89 1.47 19.03 -6.04
N ARG A 90 1.35 20.17 -6.72
CA ARG A 90 0.50 20.29 -7.91
C ARG A 90 1.10 19.55 -9.10
N HIS A 91 0.30 18.69 -9.74
CA HIS A 91 0.66 18.01 -10.98
C HIS A 91 -0.60 17.66 -11.78
N TRP A 92 -0.54 17.76 -13.11
CA TRP A 92 -1.72 17.57 -13.99
C TRP A 92 -2.35 16.19 -13.87
N ARG A 93 -1.56 15.14 -13.53
CA ARG A 93 -2.08 13.78 -13.34
C ARG A 93 -3.14 13.73 -12.23
N TYR A 94 -2.98 14.53 -11.17
CA TYR A 94 -3.94 14.55 -10.08
C TYR A 94 -5.26 15.18 -10.55
N GLY A 95 -5.19 16.24 -11.36
CA GLY A 95 -6.38 16.79 -12.03
C GLY A 95 -7.08 15.77 -12.95
N LYS A 96 -6.32 14.98 -13.72
CA LYS A 96 -6.88 13.90 -14.55
C LYS A 96 -7.57 12.83 -13.68
N ARG A 97 -6.93 12.38 -12.60
CA ARG A 97 -7.52 11.41 -11.65
C ARG A 97 -8.77 11.97 -10.96
N TYR A 98 -8.75 13.24 -10.56
CA TYR A 98 -9.92 13.91 -9.99
C TYR A 98 -11.11 13.86 -10.94
N LEU A 99 -10.91 14.20 -12.22
CA LEU A 99 -11.97 14.14 -13.23
C LEU A 99 -12.49 12.72 -13.45
N GLN A 100 -11.61 11.72 -13.50
CA GLN A 100 -11.99 10.31 -13.62
C GLN A 100 -12.81 9.85 -12.42
N ASN A 101 -12.35 10.13 -11.20
CA ASN A 101 -13.05 9.77 -9.96
C ASN A 101 -14.41 10.48 -9.87
N LYS A 102 -14.46 11.77 -10.23
CA LYS A 102 -15.70 12.55 -10.25
C LYS A 102 -16.71 11.99 -11.24
N GLN A 103 -16.28 11.61 -12.45
CA GLN A 103 -17.17 11.00 -13.45
C GLN A 103 -17.71 9.65 -12.99
N ALA A 104 -16.84 8.78 -12.47
CA ALA A 104 -17.24 7.47 -11.96
C ALA A 104 -18.21 7.60 -10.77
N TYR A 105 -17.98 8.59 -9.90
CA TYR A 105 -18.88 8.95 -8.80
C TYR A 105 -20.25 9.42 -9.31
N GLN A 106 -20.28 10.38 -10.24
CA GLN A 106 -21.53 10.89 -10.82
C GLN A 106 -22.33 9.83 -11.57
N ALA A 107 -21.64 8.85 -12.16
CA ALA A 107 -22.25 7.71 -12.85
C ALA A 107 -22.75 6.61 -11.89
N GLY A 108 -22.54 6.75 -10.57
CA GLY A 108 -22.88 5.71 -9.58
C GLY A 108 -22.08 4.41 -9.76
N GLN A 109 -20.99 4.43 -10.54
CA GLN A 109 -20.14 3.26 -10.81
C GLN A 109 -19.21 2.93 -9.65
N MET A 110 -18.98 3.90 -8.76
CA MET A 110 -18.33 3.65 -7.50
C MET A 110 -19.41 3.65 -6.42
N GLY A 111 -19.65 2.49 -5.79
CA GLY A 111 -19.98 2.53 -4.37
C GLY A 111 -18.81 3.27 -3.74
N LEU A 112 -19.06 4.44 -3.14
CA LEU A 112 -17.97 5.25 -2.59
C LEU A 112 -17.05 4.36 -1.77
N ALA A 113 -15.75 4.48 -1.96
CA ALA A 113 -14.87 4.20 -0.85
C ALA A 113 -15.21 5.29 0.18
N TYR A 114 -16.00 4.91 1.17
CA TYR A 114 -16.62 5.81 2.16
C TYR A 114 -15.59 6.45 3.10
N GLU A 115 -14.32 6.15 2.88
CA GLU A 115 -13.20 6.40 3.76
C GLU A 115 -11.93 6.71 2.99
N VAL A 116 -11.13 7.62 3.51
CA VAL A 116 -9.71 7.68 3.15
C VAL A 116 -8.91 7.67 4.43
N ILE A 117 -7.99 6.73 4.55
CA ILE A 117 -7.11 6.62 5.70
C ILE A 117 -5.64 6.80 5.30
N PHE A 118 -4.91 7.53 6.13
CA PHE A 118 -3.48 7.75 5.98
C PHE A 118 -2.71 7.15 7.15
N ASN A 119 -1.65 6.40 6.84
CA ASN A 119 -0.72 5.83 7.81
C ASN A 119 0.17 6.92 8.40
N THR A 120 -0.41 7.72 9.29
CA THR A 120 0.24 8.81 10.02
C THR A 120 0.10 8.57 11.53
N ASN A 121 0.89 9.28 12.34
CA ASN A 121 0.74 9.29 13.78
C ASN A 121 0.55 10.74 14.28
N PRO A 122 -0.70 11.18 14.60
CA PRO A 122 -1.96 10.41 14.63
C PRO A 122 -2.45 10.00 13.24
N CYS A 123 -3.20 8.90 13.16
CA CYS A 123 -3.76 8.36 11.92
C CYS A 123 -4.92 9.24 11.44
N ILE A 124 -4.83 9.74 10.21
CA ILE A 124 -5.86 10.62 9.65
C ILE A 124 -6.88 9.76 8.89
N SER A 125 -8.14 9.84 9.31
CA SER A 125 -9.27 9.15 8.66
C SER A 125 -10.31 10.16 8.21
N TYR A 126 -10.66 10.14 6.92
CA TYR A 126 -11.68 11.02 6.34
C TYR A 126 -13.03 10.32 6.29
N ASN A 127 -14.05 11.00 6.80
CA ASN A 127 -15.46 10.61 6.72
C ASN A 127 -16.22 11.65 5.91
N MET A 128 -17.26 11.25 5.20
CA MET A 128 -18.10 12.19 4.46
C MET A 128 -19.27 12.69 5.29
N ILE A 129 -19.57 13.98 5.17
CA ILE A 129 -20.74 14.58 5.79
C ILE A 129 -22.07 14.07 5.21
N GLY A 130 -22.06 13.62 3.95
CA GLY A 130 -23.25 13.07 3.27
C GLY A 130 -23.57 11.62 3.64
N ASN A 131 -22.71 10.95 4.39
CA ASN A 131 -22.95 9.57 4.83
C ASN A 131 -24.05 9.52 5.89
N THR A 132 -24.78 8.41 5.92
CA THR A 132 -25.64 8.06 7.05
C THR A 132 -24.80 7.80 8.30
N THR A 133 -25.45 7.78 9.46
CA THR A 133 -24.78 7.47 10.71
C THR A 133 -24.25 6.04 10.77
N ALA A 134 -24.99 5.07 10.22
CA ALA A 134 -24.50 3.70 10.13
C ALA A 134 -23.25 3.61 9.25
N MET A 135 -23.25 4.32 8.12
CA MET A 135 -22.11 4.32 7.20
C MET A 135 -20.87 4.97 7.82
N ASN A 136 -21.00 6.13 8.47
CA ASN A 136 -19.85 6.75 9.15
C ASN A 136 -19.32 5.91 10.31
N ALA A 137 -20.20 5.25 11.07
CA ALA A 137 -19.80 4.29 12.09
C ALA A 137 -19.02 3.10 11.49
N LEU A 138 -19.51 2.54 10.38
CA LEU A 138 -18.85 1.46 9.66
C LEU A 138 -17.45 1.86 9.16
N VAL A 139 -17.32 3.08 8.60
CA VAL A 139 -16.04 3.66 8.19
C VAL A 139 -15.08 3.80 9.36
N MET A 140 -15.53 4.32 10.50
CA MET A 140 -14.68 4.44 11.68
C MET A 140 -14.18 3.09 12.18
N ALA A 141 -15.04 2.06 12.15
CA ALA A 141 -14.64 0.70 12.49
C ALA A 141 -13.67 0.09 11.45
N HIS A 142 -13.86 0.40 10.17
CA HIS A 142 -13.03 -0.12 9.07
C HIS A 142 -11.67 0.57 8.98
N ALA A 143 -11.65 1.87 8.67
CA ALA A 143 -10.44 2.67 8.62
C ALA A 143 -9.82 2.83 10.03
N GLY A 144 -10.56 3.46 10.94
CA GLY A 144 -10.02 3.92 12.23
C GLY A 144 -9.53 2.81 13.16
N GLN A 145 -10.07 1.59 13.01
CA GLN A 145 -9.63 0.42 13.80
C GLN A 145 -8.93 -0.62 12.93
N GLY A 146 -9.57 -1.07 11.84
CA GLY A 146 -9.04 -2.10 10.95
C GLY A 146 -7.74 -1.71 10.27
N HIS A 147 -7.77 -0.79 9.31
CA HIS A 147 -6.57 -0.35 8.58
C HIS A 147 -5.52 0.27 9.51
N ASN A 148 -5.93 1.09 10.47
CA ASN A 148 -5.01 1.71 11.43
C ASN A 148 -4.20 0.65 12.21
N SER A 149 -4.87 -0.40 12.72
CA SER A 149 -4.17 -1.49 13.40
C SER A 149 -3.28 -2.29 12.45
N PHE A 150 -3.67 -2.46 11.19
CA PHE A 150 -2.83 -3.11 10.18
C PHE A 150 -1.53 -2.31 9.94
N PHE A 151 -1.66 -1.01 9.69
CA PHE A 151 -0.52 -0.10 9.44
C PHE A 151 0.47 -0.08 10.61
N LYS A 152 -0.03 -0.07 11.84
CA LYS A 152 0.83 -0.01 13.03
C LYS A 152 1.63 -1.29 13.27
N ASN A 153 1.10 -2.46 12.88
CA ASN A 153 1.60 -3.74 13.36
C ASN A 153 2.23 -4.64 12.28
N ASN A 154 1.80 -4.55 11.02
CA ASN A 154 2.37 -5.37 9.95
C ASN A 154 3.85 -5.01 9.70
N TYR A 155 4.70 -6.03 9.56
CA TYR A 155 6.15 -5.84 9.43
C TYR A 155 6.53 -4.96 8.22
N MET A 156 5.80 -5.02 7.11
CA MET A 156 6.07 -4.20 5.94
C MET A 156 5.90 -2.72 6.25
N PHE A 157 4.83 -2.34 6.94
CA PHE A 157 4.59 -0.96 7.31
C PHE A 157 5.63 -0.47 8.34
N ARG A 158 5.94 -1.28 9.35
CA ARG A 158 6.96 -0.95 10.37
C ARG A 158 8.37 -0.78 9.79
N ASP A 159 8.70 -1.56 8.77
CA ASP A 159 10.02 -1.51 8.16
C ASP A 159 10.18 -0.38 7.14
N TRP A 160 9.14 -0.15 6.31
CA TRP A 160 9.22 0.68 5.11
C TRP A 160 8.51 2.02 5.20
N THR A 161 7.66 2.24 6.20
CA THR A 161 6.95 3.51 6.39
C THR A 161 7.46 4.27 7.61
N ASP A 162 7.19 5.57 7.63
CA ASP A 162 7.42 6.45 8.77
C ASP A 162 6.15 7.26 9.01
N ALA A 163 5.30 6.75 9.89
CA ALA A 163 4.03 7.39 10.22
C ALA A 163 4.20 8.74 10.95
N GLU A 164 5.32 8.95 11.64
CA GLU A 164 5.58 10.18 12.41
C GLU A 164 6.09 11.30 11.50
N GLY A 165 7.02 10.98 10.58
CA GLY A 165 7.69 11.97 9.74
C GLY A 165 7.01 12.30 8.41
N ILE A 166 6.14 11.43 7.89
CA ILE A 166 5.62 11.58 6.51
C ILE A 166 4.90 12.91 6.25
N MET A 167 4.16 13.42 7.23
CA MET A 167 3.40 14.67 7.06
C MET A 167 4.30 15.89 6.91
N GLU A 168 5.42 15.94 7.66
CA GLU A 168 6.42 16.99 7.51
C GLU A 168 7.14 16.87 6.17
N TYR A 169 7.47 15.63 5.78
CA TYR A 169 8.09 15.37 4.49
C TYR A 169 7.23 15.84 3.30
N LEU A 170 5.91 15.62 3.35
CA LEU A 170 4.99 16.04 2.29
C LEU A 170 4.85 17.57 2.23
N ARG A 171 4.79 18.26 3.38
CA ARG A 171 4.82 19.73 3.43
C ARG A 171 6.09 20.27 2.79
N PHE A 172 7.25 19.73 3.16
CA PHE A 172 8.52 20.07 2.55
C PHE A 172 8.48 19.83 1.02
N ALA A 173 8.04 18.66 0.58
CA ALA A 173 8.02 18.31 -0.84
C ALA A 173 7.16 19.29 -1.65
N LYS A 174 5.98 19.67 -1.12
CA LYS A 174 5.11 20.67 -1.73
C LYS A 174 5.79 22.03 -1.87
N MET A 175 6.32 22.56 -0.76
CA MET A 175 6.98 23.86 -0.75
C MET A 175 8.22 23.87 -1.66
N TYR A 176 8.96 22.75 -1.70
CA TYR A 176 10.13 22.61 -2.56
C TYR A 176 9.76 22.67 -4.04
N VAL A 177 8.72 21.93 -4.44
CA VAL A 177 8.23 21.94 -5.83
C VAL A 177 7.74 23.34 -6.23
N GLU A 178 6.98 24.01 -5.36
CA GLU A 178 6.51 25.38 -5.59
C GLU A 178 7.68 26.35 -5.83
N LYS A 179 8.74 26.27 -5.02
CA LYS A 179 9.96 27.07 -5.22
C LYS A 179 10.72 26.73 -6.50
N CYS A 180 10.76 25.46 -6.88
CA CYS A 180 11.35 25.07 -8.15
C CYS A 180 10.59 25.74 -9.31
N ILE A 181 9.27 25.77 -9.24
CA ILE A 181 8.42 26.43 -10.25
C ILE A 181 8.69 27.94 -10.29
N GLU A 182 8.77 28.60 -9.14
CA GLU A 182 9.06 30.05 -9.06
C GLU A 182 10.42 30.42 -9.65
N ARG A 183 11.46 29.63 -9.38
CA ARG A 183 12.83 29.95 -9.79
C ARG A 183 13.19 29.46 -11.19
N VAL A 184 12.79 28.25 -11.56
CA VAL A 184 13.18 27.60 -12.82
C VAL A 184 12.11 27.76 -13.90
N GLY A 185 10.86 27.99 -13.49
CA GLY A 185 9.71 28.05 -14.37
C GLY A 185 8.91 26.74 -14.39
N GLU A 186 7.61 26.87 -14.64
CA GLU A 186 6.65 25.77 -14.53
C GLU A 186 6.89 24.65 -15.56
N LYS A 187 7.08 25.01 -16.83
CA LYS A 187 7.22 24.06 -17.94
C LYS A 187 8.36 23.05 -17.73
N PRO A 188 9.62 23.46 -17.44
CA PRO A 188 10.70 22.52 -17.21
C PRO A 188 10.51 21.66 -15.96
N VAL A 189 10.04 22.23 -14.85
CA VAL A 189 9.78 21.48 -13.61
C VAL A 189 8.69 20.43 -13.82
N ARG A 190 7.61 20.79 -14.50
CA ARG A 190 6.50 19.87 -14.80
C ARG A 190 6.91 18.74 -15.74
N GLN A 191 7.69 19.04 -16.79
CA GLN A 191 8.22 18.00 -17.70
C GLN A 191 9.08 17.00 -16.94
N PHE A 192 9.95 17.50 -16.06
CA PHE A 192 10.84 16.67 -15.26
C PHE A 192 10.07 15.83 -14.21
N LEU A 193 9.11 16.41 -13.48
CA LEU A 193 8.23 15.67 -12.58
C LEU A 193 7.42 14.59 -13.30
N THR A 194 6.95 14.87 -14.52
CA THR A 194 6.26 13.86 -15.34
C THR A 194 7.18 12.67 -15.61
N ALA A 195 8.46 12.91 -15.91
CA ALA A 195 9.44 11.85 -16.10
C ALA A 195 9.74 11.07 -14.82
N CYS A 196 9.83 11.74 -13.65
CA CYS A 196 9.94 11.05 -12.37
C CYS A 196 8.72 10.14 -12.10
N HIS A 197 7.51 10.64 -12.32
CA HIS A 197 6.27 9.88 -12.12
C HIS A 197 6.13 8.68 -13.06
N ALA A 198 6.64 8.77 -14.29
CA ALA A 198 6.65 7.64 -15.22
C ALA A 198 7.48 6.46 -14.71
N LEU A 199 8.47 6.72 -13.84
CA LEU A 199 9.39 5.72 -13.28
C LEU A 199 9.12 5.43 -11.80
N GLU A 200 8.00 5.90 -11.25
CA GLU A 200 7.75 5.87 -9.81
C GLU A 200 7.68 4.46 -9.22
N ASN A 201 7.19 3.49 -10.00
CA ASN A 201 7.14 2.07 -9.60
C ASN A 201 8.53 1.42 -9.60
N MET A 202 9.45 1.93 -10.42
CA MET A 202 10.87 1.50 -10.46
C MET A 202 11.73 2.31 -9.48
N GLY A 203 11.12 3.14 -8.64
CA GLY A 203 11.78 3.99 -7.66
C GLY A 203 11.93 3.36 -6.27
N VAL A 204 11.60 2.08 -6.10
CA VAL A 204 11.55 1.43 -4.80
C VAL A 204 12.71 0.46 -4.64
N ASP A 205 13.30 0.42 -3.45
CA ASP A 205 14.19 -0.66 -3.07
C ASP A 205 13.30 -1.86 -2.70
N ARG A 206 13.39 -2.98 -3.42
CA ARG A 206 12.58 -4.18 -3.14
C ARG A 206 13.13 -5.00 -1.99
N PHE A 207 14.46 -4.95 -1.81
CA PHE A 207 15.19 -5.61 -0.72
C PHE A 207 15.61 -4.59 0.34
N LYS A 208 15.55 -5.00 1.62
CA LYS A 208 15.89 -4.15 2.77
C LYS A 208 17.38 -3.79 2.74
N ARG A 209 17.71 -2.65 2.14
CA ARG A 209 19.03 -2.03 2.33
C ARG A 209 19.13 -1.54 3.77
N ARG A 210 20.28 -1.77 4.42
CA ARG A 210 20.56 -1.32 5.80
C ARG A 210 20.18 0.16 5.91
N LYS A 211 19.20 0.51 6.76
CA LYS A 211 18.60 1.86 6.86
C LYS A 211 19.71 2.92 6.84
N GLY A 212 19.85 3.58 5.70
CA GLY A 212 20.77 4.68 5.52
C GLY A 212 20.13 5.93 6.10
N SER A 213 20.72 6.43 7.20
CA SER A 213 20.36 7.66 7.91
C SER A 213 19.12 7.56 8.83
N SER A 214 19.36 7.76 10.13
CA SER A 214 18.33 7.85 11.19
C SER A 214 17.35 9.00 10.89
N TYR A 215 16.09 8.87 11.30
CA TYR A 215 15.07 9.93 11.28
C TYR A 215 15.64 11.31 11.68
N GLN A 216 16.51 11.34 12.71
CA GLN A 216 17.17 12.56 13.18
C GLN A 216 18.00 13.24 12.09
N SER A 217 18.74 12.47 11.30
CA SER A 217 19.56 13.03 10.22
C SER A 217 18.75 13.56 9.03
N GLU A 218 17.53 13.05 8.82
CA GLU A 218 16.63 13.57 7.80
C GLU A 218 15.89 14.80 8.31
N ALA A 219 15.41 14.79 9.56
CA ALA A 219 14.83 15.97 10.21
C ALA A 219 15.85 17.12 10.28
N GLU A 220 17.10 16.83 10.61
CA GLU A 220 18.21 17.80 10.55
C GLU A 220 18.44 18.32 9.12
N ARG A 221 18.32 17.46 8.10
CA ARG A 221 18.43 17.87 6.69
C ARG A 221 17.29 18.80 6.29
N LEU A 222 16.05 18.43 6.63
CA LEU A 222 14.85 19.22 6.35
C LEU A 222 14.94 20.57 7.06
N SER A 223 15.29 20.58 8.35
CA SER A 223 15.52 21.79 9.13
C SER A 223 16.64 22.67 8.54
N ALA A 224 17.75 22.08 8.11
CA ALA A 224 18.81 22.84 7.43
C ALA A 224 18.34 23.43 6.09
N MET A 225 17.45 22.74 5.37
CA MET A 225 16.82 23.24 4.15
C MET A 225 15.81 24.36 4.45
N GLU A 226 15.06 24.27 5.55
CA GLU A 226 14.18 25.33 6.04
C GLU A 226 14.96 26.55 6.51
N GLU A 227 16.10 26.39 7.17
CA GLU A 227 16.98 27.51 7.50
C GLU A 227 17.51 28.20 6.23
N ALA A 228 17.88 27.41 5.21
CA ALA A 228 18.25 27.94 3.91
C ALA A 228 17.06 28.63 3.22
N PHE A 229 15.84 28.14 3.46
CA PHE A 229 14.59 28.76 2.99
C PHE A 229 14.39 30.12 3.63
N ALA A 230 14.47 30.23 4.96
CA ALA A 230 14.25 31.46 5.72
C ALA A 230 15.26 32.55 5.36
N LYS A 231 16.54 32.18 5.16
CA LYS A 231 17.62 33.10 4.80
C LYS A 231 17.47 33.75 3.41
N ASN A 232 16.74 33.11 2.49
CA ASN A 232 16.48 33.67 1.15
C ASN A 232 15.31 34.68 1.12
N PHE A 233 14.52 34.79 2.19
CA PHE A 233 13.35 35.69 2.27
C PHE A 233 13.63 37.00 3.02
N ASN A 234 14.72 37.07 3.79
CA ASN A 234 15.20 38.30 4.44
C ASN A 234 16.72 38.44 4.22
N PRO A 235 17.18 39.24 3.23
CA PRO A 235 18.61 39.48 3.02
C PRO A 235 19.21 40.44 4.06
N VAL A 236 18.41 40.94 5.01
CA VAL A 236 18.82 41.90 6.03
C VAL A 236 18.83 41.21 7.39
N LEU A 237 20.03 41.10 7.96
CA LEU A 237 20.40 40.69 9.33
C LEU A 237 20.48 39.18 9.62
N ASP A 238 21.64 38.59 9.31
CA ASP A 238 22.27 37.63 10.23
C ASP A 238 23.80 37.63 10.05
N GLU A 239 24.52 38.38 10.90
CA GLU A 239 25.99 38.43 10.93
C GLU A 239 26.62 37.15 11.52
N ASN A 240 25.81 36.14 11.86
CA ASN A 240 26.28 34.94 12.53
C ASN A 240 26.99 33.98 11.55
N LYS A 241 28.27 34.28 11.26
CA LYS A 241 29.18 33.49 10.40
C LYS A 241 29.26 32.01 10.78
N ALA A 242 28.97 31.65 12.05
CA ALA A 242 28.98 30.27 12.53
C ALA A 242 27.83 29.43 11.95
N ALA A 243 26.61 29.97 11.91
CA ALA A 243 25.45 29.31 11.31
C ALA A 243 25.62 29.16 9.79
N GLN A 244 26.22 30.15 9.14
CA GLN A 244 26.56 30.10 7.70
C GLN A 244 27.61 29.02 7.39
N ARG A 245 28.67 28.89 8.21
CA ARG A 245 29.65 27.80 8.06
C ARG A 245 29.02 26.42 8.29
N LYS A 246 28.14 26.28 9.29
CA LYS A 246 27.44 25.02 9.58
C LYS A 246 26.58 24.58 8.39
N ALA A 247 25.71 25.46 7.87
CA ALA A 247 24.89 25.19 6.70
C ALA A 247 25.73 24.83 5.45
N ARG A 248 26.79 25.60 5.15
CA ARG A 248 27.70 25.31 4.03
C ARG A 248 28.41 23.96 4.18
N SER A 249 28.95 23.65 5.36
CA SER A 249 29.61 22.36 5.62
C SER A 249 28.65 21.16 5.50
N MET A 250 27.37 21.36 5.84
CA MET A 250 26.34 20.33 5.74
C MET A 250 25.93 20.09 4.29
N ILE A 251 25.79 21.16 3.50
CA ILE A 251 25.61 21.10 2.04
C ILE A 251 26.79 20.36 1.39
N GLU A 252 28.03 20.69 1.76
CA GLU A 252 29.24 20.06 1.23
C GLU A 252 29.34 18.57 1.60
N ARG A 253 29.00 18.19 2.84
CA ARG A 253 28.87 16.77 3.24
C ARG A 253 27.78 16.05 2.45
N ASN A 254 26.64 16.69 2.24
CA ASN A 254 25.54 16.11 1.45
C ASN A 254 25.95 15.95 -0.01
N GLN A 255 26.65 16.91 -0.60
CA GLN A 255 27.24 16.80 -1.93
C GLN A 255 28.27 15.67 -2.01
N LYS A 256 29.08 15.47 -0.97
CA LYS A 256 30.03 14.34 -0.91
C LYS A 256 29.31 12.99 -0.79
N ARG A 257 28.19 12.90 -0.07
CA ARG A 257 27.29 11.73 -0.04
C ARG A 257 26.52 11.51 -1.35
N LEU A 258 26.21 12.58 -2.08
CA LEU A 258 25.62 12.51 -3.42
C LEU A 258 26.60 11.94 -4.45
N ARG A 259 27.90 12.07 -4.22
CA ARG A 259 28.98 11.54 -5.06
C ARG A 259 29.31 10.06 -4.82
N SER A 260 28.62 9.36 -3.91
CA SER A 260 28.77 7.89 -3.80
C SER A 260 28.30 7.25 -5.10
N ARG A 261 29.20 6.53 -5.79
CA ARG A 261 28.85 5.81 -7.02
C ARG A 261 27.85 4.69 -6.72
N VAL A 262 26.94 4.46 -7.65
CA VAL A 262 26.04 3.29 -7.59
C VAL A 262 26.91 2.03 -7.68
N ASP A 263 26.62 1.07 -6.80
CA ASP A 263 27.23 -0.25 -6.87
C ASP A 263 26.44 -1.14 -7.82
N TYR A 264 27.09 -1.58 -8.89
CA TYR A 264 26.54 -2.46 -9.91
C TYR A 264 27.02 -3.92 -9.75
N SER A 265 27.90 -4.20 -8.78
CA SER A 265 28.58 -5.50 -8.63
C SER A 265 27.66 -6.68 -8.36
N SER A 266 26.46 -6.42 -7.82
CA SER A 266 25.47 -7.45 -7.46
C SER A 266 24.50 -7.80 -8.60
N GLY A 267 24.91 -7.64 -9.86
CA GLY A 267 24.04 -7.89 -11.03
C GLY A 267 23.12 -6.73 -11.39
N GLY A 268 23.50 -5.50 -11.01
CA GLY A 268 22.75 -4.26 -11.27
C GLY A 268 21.93 -3.71 -10.10
N CYS A 269 21.22 -2.61 -10.35
CA CYS A 269 20.37 -1.90 -9.40
C CYS A 269 18.95 -1.72 -9.97
N GLU A 270 17.96 -2.30 -9.30
CA GLU A 270 16.53 -2.23 -9.65
C GLU A 270 15.95 -0.81 -9.47
N ASN A 271 16.41 -0.08 -8.45
CA ASN A 271 15.89 1.25 -8.14
C ASN A 271 16.42 2.30 -9.13
N LEU A 272 15.74 2.46 -10.26
CA LEU A 272 16.14 3.35 -11.35
C LEU A 272 16.13 4.82 -10.93
N LEU A 273 15.17 5.25 -10.11
CA LEU A 273 15.19 6.63 -9.60
C LEU A 273 16.39 6.88 -8.69
N TYR A 274 16.83 5.90 -7.89
CA TYR A 274 18.05 6.03 -7.09
C TYR A 274 19.29 6.17 -7.98
N VAL A 275 19.38 5.35 -9.04
CA VAL A 275 20.49 5.43 -10.01
C VAL A 275 20.53 6.81 -10.65
N LEU A 276 19.39 7.30 -11.13
CA LEU A 276 19.27 8.61 -11.76
C LEU A 276 19.54 9.76 -10.78
N GLU A 277 19.15 9.63 -9.51
CA GLU A 277 19.49 10.60 -8.45
C GLU A 277 21.01 10.77 -8.30
N LYS A 278 21.78 9.69 -8.45
CA LYS A 278 23.24 9.65 -8.20
C LYS A 278 24.08 9.93 -9.44
N GLU A 279 23.65 9.39 -10.57
CA GLU A 279 24.44 9.34 -11.80
C GLU A 279 24.04 10.41 -12.82
N SER A 280 22.84 11.02 -12.71
CA SER A 280 22.45 12.11 -13.62
C SER A 280 23.31 13.35 -13.39
N ILE A 281 24.22 13.61 -14.33
CA ILE A 281 25.11 14.78 -14.31
C ILE A 281 24.27 16.06 -14.44
N ALA A 282 23.33 16.09 -15.39
CA ALA A 282 22.44 17.23 -15.57
C ALA A 282 21.66 17.55 -14.28
N ALA A 283 21.20 16.52 -13.56
CA ALA A 283 20.52 16.73 -12.29
C ALA A 283 21.46 17.33 -11.24
N ARG A 284 22.69 16.83 -11.14
CA ARG A 284 23.67 17.24 -10.13
C ARG A 284 24.28 18.61 -10.34
N GLU A 285 24.42 19.03 -11.60
CA GLU A 285 24.96 20.34 -11.96
C GLU A 285 23.87 21.42 -12.11
N SER A 286 22.59 21.04 -11.94
CA SER A 286 21.48 21.99 -11.96
C SER A 286 21.61 23.05 -10.87
N GLU A 287 21.10 24.24 -11.19
CA GLU A 287 21.12 25.39 -10.27
C GLU A 287 20.48 25.02 -8.92
N PRO A 288 21.15 25.27 -7.77
CA PRO A 288 20.62 24.86 -6.49
C PRO A 288 19.38 25.65 -6.07
N VAL A 289 18.28 24.96 -5.73
CA VAL A 289 17.12 25.51 -5.04
C VAL A 289 17.15 25.03 -3.58
N ASN A 290 17.11 25.98 -2.64
CA ASN A 290 17.30 25.73 -1.20
C ASN A 290 18.57 24.89 -0.89
N GLY A 291 19.67 25.17 -1.58
CA GLY A 291 20.97 24.52 -1.33
C GLY A 291 21.15 23.12 -1.92
N SER A 292 20.15 22.57 -2.62
CA SER A 292 20.25 21.30 -3.35
C SER A 292 19.95 21.49 -4.84
N PRO A 293 20.65 20.79 -5.76
CA PRO A 293 20.26 20.75 -7.17
C PRO A 293 18.79 20.30 -7.29
N TRP A 294 17.98 21.10 -7.98
CA TRP A 294 16.53 20.94 -7.94
C TRP A 294 16.06 19.63 -8.53
N MET A 295 16.66 19.20 -9.64
CA MET A 295 16.32 17.95 -10.33
C MET A 295 16.59 16.73 -9.43
N VAL A 296 17.72 16.71 -8.72
CA VAL A 296 18.07 15.62 -7.79
C VAL A 296 17.04 15.50 -6.68
N GLU A 297 16.63 16.63 -6.10
CA GLU A 297 15.67 16.60 -5.01
C GLU A 297 14.27 16.21 -5.50
N LEU A 298 13.86 16.60 -6.72
CA LEU A 298 12.60 16.13 -7.29
C LEU A 298 12.57 14.62 -7.54
N ILE A 299 13.68 14.04 -8.04
CA ILE A 299 13.82 12.58 -8.15
C ILE A 299 13.66 11.95 -6.76
N ARG A 300 14.37 12.48 -5.76
CA ARG A 300 14.32 11.99 -4.38
C ARG A 300 12.91 12.08 -3.78
N ILE A 301 12.18 13.16 -4.04
CA ILE A 301 10.79 13.35 -3.58
C ILE A 301 9.89 12.24 -4.10
N VAL A 302 9.87 12.04 -5.42
CA VAL A 302 9.04 10.97 -6.02
C VAL A 302 9.47 9.61 -5.49
N ARG A 303 10.79 9.36 -5.42
CA ARG A 303 11.35 8.10 -4.92
C ARG A 303 10.92 7.77 -3.49
N LYS A 304 11.00 8.75 -2.57
CA LYS A 304 10.60 8.55 -1.16
C LYS A 304 9.10 8.34 -1.01
N ILE A 305 8.27 9.08 -1.76
CA ILE A 305 6.81 8.90 -1.75
C ILE A 305 6.45 7.51 -2.29
N SER A 306 7.04 7.08 -3.41
CA SER A 306 6.85 5.72 -3.93
C SER A 306 7.23 4.64 -2.92
N GLN A 307 8.36 4.81 -2.23
CA GLN A 307 8.82 3.87 -1.23
C GLN A 307 7.84 3.75 -0.05
N TYR A 308 7.26 4.85 0.39
CA TYR A 308 6.27 4.88 1.47
C TYR A 308 5.00 4.11 1.10
N PHE A 309 4.56 4.16 -0.16
CA PHE A 309 3.38 3.43 -0.64
C PHE A 309 3.64 1.97 -1.01
N TYR A 310 4.89 1.53 -0.99
CA TYR A 310 5.26 0.18 -1.42
C TYR A 310 4.58 -0.94 -0.60
N PRO A 311 4.47 -0.85 0.75
CA PRO A 311 3.75 -1.85 1.54
C PRO A 311 2.29 -2.03 1.12
N GLN A 312 1.56 -0.94 0.87
CA GLN A 312 0.14 -1.00 0.54
C GLN A 312 -0.13 -1.78 -0.75
N LYS A 313 0.81 -1.80 -1.70
CA LYS A 313 0.71 -2.61 -2.92
C LYS A 313 0.93 -4.11 -2.69
N GLN A 314 1.64 -4.50 -1.62
CA GLN A 314 1.95 -5.90 -1.31
C GLN A 314 1.00 -6.54 -0.31
N THR A 315 0.12 -5.75 0.30
CA THR A 315 -0.75 -6.19 1.38
C THR A 315 -2.20 -5.79 1.13
N GLN A 316 -2.64 -5.70 -0.13
CA GLN A 316 -4.02 -5.32 -0.46
C GLN A 316 -5.02 -6.34 0.10
N VAL A 317 -4.86 -7.63 -0.19
CA VAL A 317 -5.77 -8.69 0.28
C VAL A 317 -5.79 -8.73 1.80
N MET A 318 -4.62 -8.69 2.43
CA MET A 318 -4.50 -8.72 3.89
C MET A 318 -5.07 -7.48 4.56
N ASN A 319 -4.74 -6.28 4.05
CA ASN A 319 -5.17 -5.03 4.66
C ASN A 319 -6.69 -4.85 4.56
N GLU A 320 -7.25 -5.05 3.36
CA GLU A 320 -8.69 -4.97 3.14
C GLU A 320 -9.42 -6.09 3.89
N GLY A 321 -8.90 -7.32 3.85
CA GLY A 321 -9.46 -8.46 4.59
C GLY A 321 -9.47 -8.27 6.10
N TRP A 322 -8.38 -7.74 6.67
CA TRP A 322 -8.26 -7.45 8.10
C TRP A 322 -9.23 -6.36 8.53
N ALA A 323 -9.35 -5.29 7.75
CA ALA A 323 -10.31 -4.23 8.01
C ALA A 323 -11.76 -4.73 7.86
N CYS A 324 -12.03 -5.57 6.85
CA CYS A 324 -13.33 -6.22 6.65
C CYS A 324 -13.70 -7.21 7.75
N TRP A 325 -12.73 -7.87 8.38
CA TRP A 325 -13.02 -8.75 9.50
C TRP A 325 -13.33 -7.92 10.75
N ASN A 326 -12.48 -6.93 11.05
CA ASN A 326 -12.62 -6.10 12.25
C ASN A 326 -13.88 -5.24 12.23
N HIS A 327 -14.21 -4.56 11.12
CA HIS A 327 -15.41 -3.72 11.10
C HIS A 327 -16.70 -4.55 11.26
N HIS A 328 -16.71 -5.80 10.77
CA HIS A 328 -17.85 -6.69 10.88
C HIS A 328 -18.00 -7.14 12.33
N ALA A 329 -16.90 -7.57 12.97
CA ALA A 329 -16.88 -7.93 14.37
C ALA A 329 -17.26 -6.76 15.29
N ILE A 330 -16.70 -5.58 15.07
CA ILE A 330 -16.98 -4.37 15.86
C ILE A 330 -18.45 -3.98 15.75
N MET A 331 -19.00 -3.93 14.53
CA MET A 331 -20.41 -3.58 14.31
C MET A 331 -21.36 -4.62 14.89
N THR A 332 -21.00 -5.91 14.81
CA THR A 332 -21.75 -7.02 15.43
C THR A 332 -21.82 -6.85 16.96
N VAL A 333 -20.68 -6.59 17.61
CA VAL A 333 -20.62 -6.38 19.07
C VAL A 333 -21.38 -5.11 19.46
N ALA A 334 -21.20 -4.01 18.71
CA ALA A 334 -21.90 -2.76 18.97
C ALA A 334 -23.43 -2.95 18.90
N HIS A 335 -23.93 -3.75 17.96
CA HIS A 335 -25.35 -4.08 17.86
C HIS A 335 -25.81 -4.98 19.01
N ALA A 336 -25.12 -6.09 19.26
CA ALA A 336 -25.47 -7.04 20.32
C ALA A 336 -25.50 -6.38 21.72
N LYS A 337 -24.62 -5.41 21.96
CA LYS A 337 -24.55 -4.63 23.21
C LYS A 337 -25.48 -3.40 23.21
N GLY A 338 -26.26 -3.17 22.15
CA GLY A 338 -27.29 -2.12 22.06
C GLY A 338 -26.78 -0.71 21.78
N TYR A 339 -25.52 -0.55 21.37
CA TYR A 339 -24.92 0.75 21.04
C TYR A 339 -25.34 1.30 19.68
N ILE A 340 -25.69 0.42 18.75
CA ILE A 340 -26.31 0.76 17.46
C ILE A 340 -27.66 0.07 17.32
N THR A 341 -28.57 0.68 16.57
CA THR A 341 -29.93 0.15 16.36
C THR A 341 -29.96 -0.96 15.31
N GLU A 342 -31.02 -1.77 15.30
CA GLU A 342 -31.25 -2.81 14.28
C GLU A 342 -31.18 -2.25 12.85
N GLY A 343 -31.84 -1.11 12.59
CA GLY A 343 -31.82 -0.49 11.27
C GLY A 343 -30.42 -0.06 10.82
N GLN A 344 -29.61 0.45 11.75
CA GLN A 344 -28.22 0.82 11.47
C GLN A 344 -27.35 -0.41 11.20
N TYR A 345 -27.59 -1.50 11.92
CA TYR A 345 -26.87 -2.74 11.71
C TYR A 345 -27.20 -3.37 10.36
N LEU A 346 -28.49 -3.40 9.96
CA LEU A 346 -28.91 -3.87 8.64
C LEU A 346 -28.29 -3.02 7.50
N GLU A 347 -28.21 -1.71 7.68
CA GLU A 347 -27.55 -0.83 6.71
C GLU A 347 -26.03 -1.11 6.60
N ALA A 348 -25.38 -1.33 7.75
CA ALA A 348 -23.97 -1.72 7.78
C ALA A 348 -23.73 -3.08 7.09
N LEU A 349 -24.59 -4.06 7.31
CA LEU A 349 -24.54 -5.37 6.65
C LEU A 349 -24.78 -5.29 5.14
N ALA A 350 -25.73 -4.46 4.70
CA ALA A 350 -25.97 -4.22 3.29
C ALA A 350 -24.73 -3.61 2.61
N SER A 351 -24.10 -2.64 3.27
CA SER A 351 -22.87 -1.99 2.80
C SER A 351 -21.69 -2.97 2.75
N HIS A 352 -21.47 -3.72 3.83
CA HIS A 352 -20.43 -4.77 3.91
C HIS A 352 -20.61 -5.80 2.79
N SER A 353 -21.83 -6.34 2.64
CA SER A 353 -22.14 -7.36 1.63
C SER A 353 -21.94 -6.85 0.19
N GLY A 354 -22.22 -5.57 -0.05
CA GLY A 354 -21.94 -4.93 -1.34
C GLY A 354 -20.46 -4.84 -1.65
N VAL A 355 -19.62 -4.49 -0.66
CA VAL A 355 -18.17 -4.38 -0.80
C VAL A 355 -17.52 -5.74 -1.03
N ILE A 356 -17.96 -6.79 -0.32
CA ILE A 356 -17.40 -8.14 -0.46
C ILE A 356 -18.07 -8.98 -1.57
N ALA A 357 -18.89 -8.37 -2.42
CA ALA A 357 -19.48 -9.08 -3.54
C ALA A 357 -18.40 -9.53 -4.54
N GLN A 358 -18.40 -10.82 -4.89
CA GLN A 358 -17.50 -11.40 -5.90
C GLN A 358 -18.34 -11.88 -7.09
N PRO A 359 -18.30 -11.17 -8.23
CA PRO A 359 -18.88 -11.67 -9.48
C PRO A 359 -18.23 -12.99 -9.90
N THR A 360 -18.98 -13.85 -10.59
CA THR A 360 -18.45 -15.05 -11.23
C THR A 360 -17.55 -14.67 -12.41
N TYR A 361 -16.60 -15.54 -12.78
CA TYR A 361 -15.60 -15.26 -13.84
C TYR A 361 -16.21 -14.92 -15.21
N ASN A 362 -17.45 -15.36 -15.49
CA ASN A 362 -18.17 -15.11 -16.74
C ASN A 362 -19.11 -13.88 -16.68
N SER A 363 -19.10 -13.13 -15.58
CA SER A 363 -19.86 -11.89 -15.44
C SER A 363 -19.19 -10.76 -16.23
N PRO A 364 -19.94 -9.89 -16.94
CA PRO A 364 -19.36 -8.70 -17.57
C PRO A 364 -18.78 -7.70 -16.56
N TYR A 365 -19.13 -7.85 -15.27
CA TYR A 365 -18.62 -7.02 -14.17
C TYR A 365 -17.43 -7.66 -13.44
N TYR A 366 -16.95 -8.83 -13.89
CA TYR A 366 -15.76 -9.45 -13.31
C TYR A 366 -14.50 -8.68 -13.74
N SER A 367 -13.77 -8.14 -12.77
CA SER A 367 -12.51 -7.40 -12.98
C SER A 367 -11.33 -8.04 -12.26
N GLY A 368 -11.47 -9.31 -11.87
CA GLY A 368 -10.50 -10.04 -11.05
C GLY A 368 -11.10 -10.48 -9.71
N LEU A 369 -10.22 -11.00 -8.84
CA LEU A 369 -10.60 -11.37 -7.48
C LEU A 369 -10.71 -10.12 -6.61
N ASN A 370 -11.83 -10.00 -5.92
CA ASN A 370 -12.10 -8.94 -4.98
C ASN A 370 -11.24 -9.16 -3.72
N PRO A 371 -10.24 -8.28 -3.45
CA PRO A 371 -9.32 -8.46 -2.33
C PRO A 371 -10.04 -8.39 -0.97
N TYR A 372 -11.10 -7.60 -0.86
CA TYR A 372 -11.94 -7.51 0.33
C TYR A 372 -12.57 -8.86 0.66
N LYS A 373 -13.18 -9.49 -0.35
CA LYS A 373 -13.85 -10.78 -0.21
C LYS A 373 -12.86 -11.91 0.10
N LEU A 374 -11.77 -11.99 -0.66
CA LEU A 374 -10.75 -13.03 -0.47
C LEU A 374 -10.12 -12.91 0.93
N GLY A 375 -9.65 -11.72 1.31
CA GLY A 375 -9.00 -11.50 2.60
C GLY A 375 -9.94 -11.73 3.78
N PHE A 376 -11.21 -11.28 3.68
CA PHE A 376 -12.21 -11.50 4.71
C PHE A 376 -12.49 -12.98 4.95
N GLU A 377 -12.72 -13.76 3.88
CA GLU A 377 -12.94 -15.21 4.03
C GLU A 377 -11.69 -15.93 4.55
N MET A 378 -10.49 -15.52 4.13
CA MET A 378 -9.26 -16.09 4.68
C MET A 378 -9.11 -15.86 6.18
N PHE A 379 -9.36 -14.64 6.69
CA PHE A 379 -9.33 -14.38 8.13
C PHE A 379 -10.43 -15.12 8.89
N ARG A 380 -11.63 -15.27 8.31
CA ARG A 380 -12.69 -16.11 8.87
C ARG A 380 -12.28 -17.57 8.94
N ASP A 381 -11.72 -18.12 7.89
CA ASP A 381 -11.26 -19.51 7.89
C ASP A 381 -10.12 -19.74 8.88
N ILE A 382 -9.19 -18.79 9.02
CA ILE A 382 -8.15 -18.84 10.07
C ILE A 382 -8.79 -18.90 11.46
N MET A 383 -9.79 -18.05 11.71
CA MET A 383 -10.52 -18.03 12.97
C MET A 383 -11.23 -19.35 13.25
N PHE A 384 -11.99 -19.85 12.27
CA PHE A 384 -12.76 -21.10 12.40
C PHE A 384 -11.85 -22.31 12.62
N MET A 385 -10.77 -22.39 11.83
CA MET A 385 -9.75 -23.43 11.95
C MET A 385 -9.14 -23.44 13.36
N ALA A 386 -8.65 -22.29 13.83
CA ALA A 386 -7.91 -22.24 15.08
C ALA A 386 -8.80 -22.46 16.30
N ARG A 387 -10.04 -21.95 16.28
CA ARG A 387 -11.01 -22.23 17.34
C ARG A 387 -11.38 -23.71 17.41
N GLY A 388 -11.38 -24.39 16.26
CA GLY A 388 -11.89 -25.75 16.12
C GLY A 388 -13.43 -25.80 16.15
N PRO A 389 -14.01 -26.95 15.77
CA PRO A 389 -15.45 -27.16 15.76
C PRO A 389 -15.98 -27.33 17.19
N LYS A 390 -17.11 -26.67 17.53
CA LYS A 390 -17.80 -26.82 18.84
C LYS A 390 -19.02 -27.74 18.79
N ASN A 391 -19.53 -28.08 17.61
CA ASN A 391 -20.70 -28.95 17.43
C ASN A 391 -20.56 -29.84 16.18
N LYS A 392 -21.47 -30.81 16.01
CA LYS A 392 -21.43 -31.78 14.90
C LYS A 392 -21.54 -31.14 13.51
N GLN A 393 -22.27 -30.02 13.39
CA GLN A 393 -22.42 -29.33 12.11
C GLN A 393 -21.11 -28.64 11.71
N GLU A 394 -20.45 -28.00 12.67
CA GLU A 394 -19.13 -27.45 12.49
C GLU A 394 -18.08 -28.53 12.26
N GLU A 395 -18.14 -29.66 12.95
CA GLU A 395 -17.25 -30.81 12.73
C GLU A 395 -17.33 -31.29 11.28
N LYS A 396 -18.56 -31.41 10.74
CA LYS A 396 -18.77 -31.71 9.32
C LYS A 396 -18.13 -30.64 8.42
N ARG A 397 -18.38 -29.35 8.68
CA ARG A 397 -17.76 -28.25 7.92
C ARG A 397 -16.23 -28.31 7.99
N TYR A 398 -15.69 -28.66 9.14
CA TYR A 398 -14.26 -28.72 9.40
C TYR A 398 -13.60 -29.86 8.62
N ILE A 399 -14.23 -31.05 8.62
CA ILE A 399 -13.82 -32.21 7.82
C ILE A 399 -13.96 -31.91 6.33
N ASP A 400 -15.11 -31.40 5.89
CA ASP A 400 -15.36 -31.03 4.50
C ASP A 400 -14.30 -30.01 4.04
N GLY A 401 -14.04 -28.99 4.87
CA GLY A 401 -12.98 -27.98 4.75
C GLY A 401 -11.57 -28.53 4.57
N LYS A 402 -11.32 -29.79 4.96
CA LYS A 402 -10.01 -30.44 4.96
C LYS A 402 -8.97 -29.61 5.72
N TYR A 403 -9.35 -28.98 6.83
CA TYR A 403 -8.43 -28.10 7.58
C TYR A 403 -7.25 -28.88 8.19
N GLU A 404 -7.45 -30.13 8.59
CA GLU A 404 -6.35 -31.00 9.04
C GLU A 404 -5.35 -31.29 7.93
N GLU A 405 -5.80 -31.58 6.70
CA GLU A 405 -4.91 -31.77 5.55
C GLU A 405 -4.21 -30.45 5.18
N THR A 406 -4.93 -29.34 5.28
CA THR A 406 -4.46 -28.00 4.89
C THR A 406 -3.41 -27.43 5.85
N PHE A 407 -3.57 -27.71 7.16
CA PHE A 407 -2.84 -27.01 8.24
C PHE A 407 -2.27 -27.93 9.31
N GLY A 408 -2.72 -29.20 9.41
CA GLY A 408 -2.31 -30.15 10.46
C GLY A 408 -0.86 -30.61 10.37
N ASN A 409 -0.20 -30.38 9.23
CA ASN A 409 1.22 -30.61 9.01
C ASN A 409 2.07 -29.32 9.03
N SER A 410 1.50 -28.16 9.40
CA SER A 410 2.27 -26.92 9.40
C SER A 410 3.39 -26.98 10.45
N VAL A 411 4.59 -26.55 10.05
CA VAL A 411 5.83 -26.56 10.85
C VAL A 411 5.92 -25.33 11.75
N TYR A 412 4.94 -24.42 11.70
CA TYR A 412 4.93 -23.22 12.53
C TYR A 412 4.41 -23.55 13.92
N TYR A 413 5.30 -23.45 14.91
CA TYR A 413 4.94 -23.44 16.31
C TYR A 413 4.64 -21.99 16.72
N GLY A 414 3.46 -21.71 17.26
CA GLY A 414 3.15 -20.42 17.89
C GLY A 414 4.17 -20.04 18.98
N GLN A 415 4.06 -18.86 19.57
CA GLN A 415 5.08 -18.36 20.53
C GLN A 415 5.34 -19.29 21.72
N ASN A 416 4.38 -20.17 22.03
CA ASN A 416 4.44 -21.13 23.13
C ASN A 416 5.01 -22.51 22.75
N GLY A 417 5.42 -22.73 21.49
CA GLY A 417 6.14 -23.93 21.07
C GLY A 417 5.33 -25.25 21.07
N LYS A 418 4.01 -25.20 21.30
CA LYS A 418 3.23 -26.41 21.69
C LYS A 418 1.97 -26.73 20.88
N THR A 419 1.53 -25.89 19.95
CA THR A 419 0.27 -26.14 19.24
C THR A 419 0.45 -26.01 17.72
N PRO A 420 0.04 -27.01 16.93
CA PRO A 420 -0.37 -26.78 15.55
C PRO A 420 -1.45 -25.69 15.52
N PHE A 421 -1.66 -25.05 14.38
CA PHE A 421 -2.70 -24.02 14.20
C PHE A 421 -4.12 -24.45 14.60
N LEU A 422 -4.37 -25.76 14.69
CA LEU A 422 -5.67 -26.35 14.95
C LEU A 422 -5.95 -26.41 16.47
N GLY A 423 -7.04 -25.80 16.92
CA GLY A 423 -7.46 -25.80 18.32
C GLY A 423 -6.66 -24.86 19.24
N SER A 424 -5.93 -23.88 18.68
CA SER A 424 -5.20 -22.85 19.44
C SER A 424 -6.03 -21.57 19.66
N ASP A 425 -5.46 -20.56 20.32
CA ASP A 425 -6.08 -19.24 20.34
C ASP A 425 -6.14 -18.66 18.91
N TRP A 426 -7.35 -18.58 18.37
CA TRP A 426 -7.61 -18.07 17.03
C TRP A 426 -7.17 -16.61 16.84
N LEU A 427 -7.24 -15.81 17.89
CA LEU A 427 -6.86 -14.40 17.84
C LEU A 427 -5.35 -14.25 17.77
N GLU A 428 -4.60 -15.06 18.51
CA GLU A 428 -3.13 -15.11 18.43
C GLU A 428 -2.68 -15.44 17.00
N LEU A 429 -3.32 -16.45 16.39
CA LEU A 429 -3.01 -16.84 15.01
C LEU A 429 -3.33 -15.74 14.00
N MET A 430 -4.50 -15.12 14.11
CA MET A 430 -4.88 -14.00 13.24
C MET A 430 -3.88 -12.84 13.33
N HIS A 431 -3.44 -12.48 14.54
CA HIS A 431 -2.39 -11.47 14.74
C HIS A 431 -1.04 -11.92 14.20
N TYR A 432 -0.68 -13.20 14.34
CA TYR A 432 0.55 -13.74 13.77
C TYR A 432 0.55 -13.61 12.23
N ALA A 433 -0.53 -14.02 11.57
CA ALA A 433 -0.70 -13.88 10.13
C ALA A 433 -0.62 -12.40 9.71
N MET A 434 -1.41 -11.53 10.35
CA MET A 434 -1.44 -10.09 10.05
C MET A 434 -0.07 -9.42 10.23
N ARG A 435 0.70 -9.79 11.25
CA ARG A 435 1.97 -9.12 11.58
C ARG A 435 3.14 -9.54 10.69
N ASN A 436 3.16 -10.78 10.21
CA ASN A 436 4.37 -11.40 9.65
C ASN A 436 4.29 -11.75 8.16
N PHE A 437 3.13 -11.59 7.52
CA PHE A 437 2.93 -11.94 6.13
C PHE A 437 2.57 -10.74 5.26
N ARG A 438 2.82 -10.89 3.97
CA ARG A 438 2.30 -10.08 2.86
C ARG A 438 1.40 -10.95 1.98
N ASP A 439 0.63 -10.37 1.05
CA ASP A 439 -0.44 -11.07 0.31
C ASP A 439 0.02 -12.39 -0.31
N GLU A 440 1.13 -12.37 -1.06
CA GLU A 440 1.73 -13.56 -1.68
C GLU A 440 1.92 -14.69 -0.65
N SER A 441 2.67 -14.41 0.42
CA SER A 441 2.98 -15.38 1.47
C SER A 441 1.76 -15.79 2.30
N PHE A 442 0.82 -14.86 2.50
CA PHE A 442 -0.42 -15.11 3.23
C PHE A 442 -1.33 -16.07 2.47
N ILE A 443 -1.47 -15.89 1.16
CA ILE A 443 -2.20 -16.81 0.28
C ILE A 443 -1.50 -18.17 0.24
N ARG A 444 -0.18 -18.18 0.11
CA ARG A 444 0.60 -19.43 0.05
C ARG A 444 0.42 -20.28 1.31
N GLU A 445 0.39 -19.65 2.48
CA GLU A 445 0.31 -20.34 3.77
C GLU A 445 -1.14 -20.61 4.21
N PHE A 446 -2.04 -19.64 4.06
CA PHE A 446 -3.36 -19.63 4.72
C PHE A 446 -4.57 -19.87 3.81
N LEU A 447 -4.41 -19.95 2.48
CA LEU A 447 -5.55 -20.24 1.62
C LEU A 447 -6.07 -21.66 1.88
N SER A 448 -7.33 -21.80 2.26
CA SER A 448 -7.92 -23.11 2.59
C SER A 448 -8.53 -23.82 1.38
N GLY A 449 -8.64 -25.14 1.45
CA GLY A 449 -9.43 -25.93 0.48
C GLY A 449 -10.92 -25.57 0.50
N GLY A 450 -11.46 -25.14 1.66
CA GLY A 450 -12.81 -24.60 1.80
C GLY A 450 -13.04 -23.41 0.88
N ILE A 451 -12.20 -22.38 0.99
CA ILE A 451 -12.23 -21.18 0.14
C ILE A 451 -12.07 -21.55 -1.33
N CYS A 452 -11.15 -22.45 -1.67
CA CYS A 452 -10.96 -22.88 -3.06
C CYS A 452 -12.24 -23.47 -3.67
N ARG A 453 -13.03 -24.22 -2.88
CA ARG A 453 -14.33 -24.76 -3.32
C ARG A 453 -15.40 -23.68 -3.40
N ASP A 454 -15.49 -22.81 -2.42
CA ASP A 454 -16.52 -21.77 -2.38
C ASP A 454 -16.36 -20.76 -3.52
N PHE A 455 -15.12 -20.37 -3.81
CA PHE A 455 -14.79 -19.50 -4.94
C PHE A 455 -14.71 -20.25 -6.28
N LYS A 456 -14.78 -21.59 -6.25
CA LYS A 456 -14.63 -22.46 -7.41
C LYS A 456 -13.32 -22.20 -8.17
N PHE A 457 -12.23 -22.07 -7.44
CA PHE A 457 -10.91 -21.84 -8.05
C PHE A 457 -10.47 -22.98 -8.96
N PHE A 458 -9.80 -22.61 -10.04
CA PHE A 458 -9.10 -23.50 -10.94
C PHE A 458 -7.85 -22.77 -11.44
N ALA A 459 -6.79 -23.54 -11.66
CA ALA A 459 -5.53 -23.04 -12.16
C ALA A 459 -5.43 -23.30 -13.66
N ILE A 460 -5.08 -22.25 -14.40
CA ILE A 460 -4.75 -22.36 -15.81
C ILE A 460 -3.22 -22.35 -15.95
N ASN A 461 -2.72 -23.23 -16.82
CA ASN A 461 -1.38 -23.11 -17.38
C ASN A 461 -1.49 -22.70 -18.84
N ASP A 462 -1.06 -21.47 -19.11
CA ASP A 462 -1.00 -20.87 -20.43
C ASP A 462 0.47 -20.83 -20.85
N ASP A 463 0.82 -21.70 -21.79
CA ASP A 463 2.17 -21.95 -22.27
C ASP A 463 2.17 -21.62 -23.76
N ASP A 464 2.94 -20.61 -24.16
CA ASP A 464 2.98 -20.08 -25.53
C ASP A 464 3.56 -21.09 -26.52
N GLU A 465 4.28 -22.10 -26.05
CA GLU A 465 4.76 -23.22 -26.87
C GLU A 465 3.68 -24.27 -27.16
N LYS A 466 2.56 -24.24 -26.44
CA LYS A 466 1.46 -25.20 -26.59
C LYS A 466 0.28 -24.60 -27.35
N ALA A 467 -0.31 -25.38 -28.25
CA ALA A 467 -1.51 -24.98 -29.00
C ALA A 467 -2.81 -25.05 -28.19
N PHE A 468 -2.74 -25.40 -26.91
CA PHE A 468 -3.90 -25.56 -26.02
C PHE A 468 -3.59 -25.00 -24.65
N ILE A 469 -4.65 -24.56 -23.96
CA ILE A 469 -4.60 -24.12 -22.57
C ILE A 469 -4.95 -25.32 -21.68
N GLU A 470 -4.13 -25.58 -20.67
CA GLU A 470 -4.31 -26.69 -19.73
C GLU A 470 -4.93 -26.21 -18.42
N VAL A 471 -5.96 -26.91 -17.94
CA VAL A 471 -6.44 -26.74 -16.57
C VAL A 471 -5.52 -27.56 -15.66
N ALA A 472 -4.53 -26.90 -15.09
CA ALA A 472 -3.45 -27.51 -14.31
C ALA A 472 -3.88 -27.95 -12.90
N GLY A 473 -4.99 -27.42 -12.39
CA GLY A 473 -5.51 -27.83 -11.10
C GLY A 473 -6.93 -27.32 -10.86
N ILE A 474 -7.70 -28.08 -10.09
CA ILE A 474 -9.04 -27.72 -9.63
C ILE A 474 -9.05 -27.63 -8.09
N GLN A 475 -10.22 -27.47 -7.46
CA GLN A 475 -10.34 -27.14 -6.04
C GLN A 475 -9.73 -28.18 -5.08
N GLY A 476 -9.38 -29.38 -5.57
CA GLY A 476 -8.64 -30.41 -4.84
C GLY A 476 -7.11 -30.26 -4.88
N ASP A 477 -6.58 -29.53 -5.86
CA ASP A 477 -5.14 -29.34 -6.09
C ASP A 477 -4.63 -28.08 -5.40
N LEU A 478 -4.75 -28.07 -4.07
CA LEU A 478 -4.55 -26.88 -3.25
C LEU A 478 -3.18 -26.24 -3.44
N ASP A 479 -2.11 -27.03 -3.56
CA ASP A 479 -0.75 -26.52 -3.72
C ASP A 479 -0.55 -25.78 -5.05
N ILE A 480 -1.20 -26.24 -6.12
CA ILE A 480 -1.16 -25.62 -7.45
C ILE A 480 -1.94 -24.30 -7.43
N ILE A 481 -3.13 -24.31 -6.83
CA ILE A 481 -3.95 -23.10 -6.68
C ILE A 481 -3.22 -22.07 -5.82
N ARG A 482 -2.66 -22.47 -4.68
CA ARG A 482 -1.88 -21.60 -3.78
C ARG A 482 -0.71 -20.97 -4.51
N ASP A 483 0.05 -21.75 -5.30
CA ASP A 483 1.18 -21.22 -6.07
C ASP A 483 0.71 -20.18 -7.10
N LYS A 484 -0.24 -20.55 -7.96
CA LYS A 484 -0.73 -19.67 -9.04
C LYS A 484 -1.38 -18.40 -8.48
N LEU A 485 -2.20 -18.50 -7.44
CA LEU A 485 -2.85 -17.35 -6.83
C LEU A 485 -1.85 -16.46 -6.08
N SER A 486 -0.94 -17.05 -5.31
CA SER A 486 0.13 -16.31 -4.61
C SER A 486 0.98 -15.50 -5.61
N ASN A 487 1.30 -16.10 -6.76
CA ASN A 487 2.04 -15.44 -7.84
C ASN A 487 1.30 -14.25 -8.46
N GLN A 488 -0.04 -14.24 -8.48
CA GLN A 488 -0.83 -13.07 -8.93
C GLN A 488 -0.68 -11.86 -8.01
N TYR A 489 -0.24 -12.04 -6.76
CA TYR A 489 0.02 -10.96 -5.81
C TYR A 489 1.52 -10.68 -5.59
N ASN A 490 2.40 -11.40 -6.30
CA ASN A 490 3.84 -11.16 -6.23
C ASN A 490 4.22 -10.00 -7.17
N LEU A 491 4.49 -8.83 -6.59
CA LEU A 491 4.92 -7.64 -7.36
C LEU A 491 6.17 -7.89 -8.23
N SER A 492 7.07 -8.78 -7.82
CA SER A 492 8.29 -9.09 -8.58
C SER A 492 8.00 -9.82 -9.89
N LYS A 493 6.82 -10.47 -9.98
CA LYS A 493 6.31 -11.14 -11.19
C LYS A 493 5.37 -10.24 -11.99
N ASN A 494 4.61 -9.38 -11.32
CA ASN A 494 3.63 -8.48 -11.96
C ASN A 494 4.25 -7.21 -12.55
N GLU A 495 5.35 -6.73 -11.99
CA GLU A 495 6.08 -5.58 -12.51
C GLU A 495 7.31 -6.03 -13.30
N PRO A 496 7.60 -5.45 -14.48
CA PRO A 496 8.76 -5.83 -15.26
C PRO A 496 10.06 -5.63 -14.45
N GLN A 497 10.97 -6.59 -14.54
CA GLN A 497 12.24 -6.52 -13.83
C GLN A 497 13.27 -5.78 -14.68
N ILE A 498 13.44 -4.47 -14.43
CA ILE A 498 14.40 -3.63 -15.14
C ILE A 498 15.52 -3.20 -14.19
N ASN A 499 16.75 -3.56 -14.53
CA ASN A 499 17.96 -3.28 -13.77
C ASN A 499 18.86 -2.29 -14.49
N ALA A 500 19.38 -1.30 -13.76
CA ALA A 500 20.54 -0.54 -14.23
C ALA A 500 21.80 -1.33 -13.91
N ILE A 501 22.56 -1.71 -14.92
CA ILE A 501 23.74 -2.57 -14.78
C ILE A 501 25.05 -1.80 -14.90
N GLY A 502 25.03 -0.60 -15.47
CA GLY A 502 26.23 0.22 -15.59
C GLY A 502 25.95 1.58 -16.19
N PHE A 503 26.88 2.50 -15.97
CA PHE A 503 26.84 3.85 -16.54
C PHE A 503 28.26 4.29 -16.89
N ASP A 504 28.48 4.69 -18.15
CA ASP A 504 29.75 5.25 -18.60
C ASP A 504 29.61 6.75 -18.89
N PRO A 505 29.82 7.63 -17.90
CA PRO A 505 29.67 9.07 -18.09
C PRO A 505 30.78 9.72 -18.93
N PHE A 506 31.95 9.07 -19.08
CA PHE A 506 33.14 9.69 -19.68
C PHE A 506 33.45 9.16 -21.08
N GLY A 507 33.06 7.93 -21.41
CA GLY A 507 33.14 7.38 -22.75
C GLY A 507 31.87 7.65 -23.54
N ASP A 508 31.00 6.64 -23.67
CA ASP A 508 29.86 6.69 -24.60
C ASP A 508 28.62 7.41 -24.05
N ARG A 509 28.67 7.83 -22.77
CA ARG A 509 27.61 8.57 -22.06
C ARG A 509 26.31 7.78 -21.94
N THR A 510 26.37 6.45 -21.94
CA THR A 510 25.19 5.59 -21.91
C THR A 510 24.93 5.01 -20.51
N LEU A 511 23.67 5.12 -20.06
CA LEU A 511 23.11 4.30 -18.98
C LEU A 511 22.59 3.00 -19.57
N TYR A 512 23.12 1.89 -19.07
CA TYR A 512 22.79 0.56 -19.53
C TYR A 512 21.72 -0.06 -18.63
N LEU A 513 20.56 -0.33 -19.24
CA LEU A 513 19.41 -0.94 -18.61
C LEU A 513 19.15 -2.31 -19.21
N GLU A 514 18.67 -3.20 -18.36
CA GLU A 514 18.51 -4.60 -18.64
C GLU A 514 17.15 -5.08 -18.15
N HIS A 515 16.34 -5.67 -19.02
CA HIS A 515 15.07 -6.30 -18.68
C HIS A 515 15.20 -7.83 -18.72
N ARG A 516 14.85 -8.48 -17.61
CA ARG A 516 14.82 -9.94 -17.49
C ARG A 516 13.38 -10.43 -17.56
N SER A 517 13.04 -11.18 -18.60
CA SER A 517 11.74 -11.86 -18.68
C SER A 517 11.85 -13.29 -18.17
N GLU A 518 11.27 -13.59 -17.01
CA GLU A 518 11.29 -14.93 -16.41
C GLU A 518 10.35 -15.93 -17.13
N ASN A 519 9.22 -15.45 -17.66
CA ASN A 519 8.18 -16.28 -18.27
C ASN A 519 8.02 -16.00 -19.77
N GLY A 520 9.04 -15.41 -20.40
CA GLY A 520 8.99 -15.05 -21.82
C GLY A 520 7.99 -13.96 -22.21
N ALA A 521 7.40 -13.26 -21.25
CA ALA A 521 6.57 -12.10 -21.52
C ALA A 521 7.46 -10.91 -21.97
N PRO A 522 7.38 -10.47 -23.24
CA PRO A 522 8.16 -9.31 -23.69
C PRO A 522 7.57 -8.01 -23.16
N LEU A 523 8.41 -6.96 -23.11
CA LEU A 523 7.91 -5.61 -22.88
C LEU A 523 7.08 -5.15 -24.08
N GLN A 524 5.97 -4.46 -23.81
CA GLN A 524 5.21 -3.81 -24.88
C GLN A 524 6.02 -2.65 -25.47
N GLU A 525 6.39 -2.76 -26.75
CA GLU A 525 7.36 -1.89 -27.41
C GLU A 525 7.01 -0.40 -27.30
N THR A 526 5.78 -0.01 -27.62
CA THR A 526 5.36 1.40 -27.59
C THR A 526 5.36 2.00 -26.18
N HIS A 527 5.15 1.19 -25.15
CA HIS A 527 5.19 1.62 -23.76
C HIS A 527 6.65 1.73 -23.31
N ALA A 528 7.49 0.76 -23.65
CA ALA A 528 8.92 0.79 -23.37
C ALA A 528 9.58 2.03 -24.00
N GLU A 529 9.30 2.34 -25.27
CA GLU A 529 9.80 3.54 -25.95
C GLU A 529 9.44 4.84 -25.21
N LYS A 530 8.17 4.98 -24.80
CA LYS A 530 7.69 6.17 -24.06
C LYS A 530 8.36 6.29 -22.69
N VAL A 531 8.54 5.19 -21.96
CA VAL A 531 9.24 5.20 -20.66
C VAL A 531 10.72 5.55 -20.86
N MET A 532 11.37 5.03 -21.90
CA MET A 532 12.77 5.34 -22.21
C MET A 532 12.98 6.82 -22.58
N GLN A 533 11.99 7.48 -23.18
CA GLN A 533 12.03 8.94 -23.37
C GLN A 533 12.11 9.67 -22.01
N HIS A 534 11.35 9.23 -21.01
CA HIS A 534 11.40 9.78 -19.65
C HIS A 534 12.73 9.50 -18.95
N VAL A 535 13.31 8.30 -19.11
CA VAL A 535 14.67 8.01 -18.60
C VAL A 535 15.69 8.99 -19.19
N ASN A 536 15.63 9.24 -20.50
CA ASN A 536 16.51 10.21 -21.16
C ASN A 536 16.29 11.64 -20.63
N VAL A 537 15.05 12.05 -20.36
CA VAL A 537 14.76 13.36 -19.73
C VAL A 537 15.41 13.46 -18.35
N LEU A 538 15.38 12.40 -17.53
CA LEU A 538 16.02 12.41 -16.21
C LEU A 538 17.56 12.43 -16.28
N LEU A 539 18.16 11.86 -17.33
CA LEU A 539 19.61 11.91 -17.57
C LEU A 539 20.08 13.26 -18.11
N ARG A 540 19.33 13.86 -19.03
CA ARG A 540 19.72 15.06 -19.80
C ARG A 540 19.20 16.37 -19.23
N GLY A 541 18.21 16.30 -18.36
CA GLY A 541 17.38 17.43 -17.96
C GLY A 541 16.20 17.66 -18.93
N PRO A 542 15.25 18.53 -18.56
CA PRO A 542 14.07 18.82 -19.36
C PRO A 542 14.46 19.59 -20.64
N GLU A 543 13.82 19.24 -21.75
CA GLU A 543 14.02 19.92 -23.04
C GLU A 543 13.60 21.39 -23.02
N ALA A 544 12.71 21.75 -22.09
CA ALA A 544 12.28 23.12 -21.87
C ALA A 544 13.38 24.04 -21.30
N LEU A 545 14.52 23.48 -20.86
CA LEU A 545 15.71 24.27 -20.52
C LEU A 545 16.68 24.34 -21.72
N PRO A 546 17.43 25.44 -21.88
CA PRO A 546 18.57 25.48 -22.78
C PRO A 546 19.62 24.48 -22.29
N SER A 547 19.52 23.23 -22.74
CA SER A 547 20.50 22.20 -22.43
C SER A 547 21.80 22.50 -23.18
N SER A 548 22.92 22.48 -22.46
CA SER A 548 24.23 22.49 -23.09
C SER A 548 24.29 21.33 -24.10
N ARG A 549 24.98 21.51 -25.23
CA ARG A 549 25.21 20.42 -26.21
C ARG A 549 25.80 19.17 -25.54
N GLU A 550 26.50 19.36 -24.43
CA GLU A 550 27.12 18.32 -23.63
C GLU A 550 26.12 17.36 -22.98
N TYR A 551 24.99 17.85 -22.44
CA TYR A 551 24.00 16.98 -21.81
C TYR A 551 23.17 16.19 -22.80
N LYS A 552 22.98 16.71 -24.02
CA LYS A 552 22.22 16.00 -25.08
C LYS A 552 22.88 14.69 -25.52
N ALA A 553 24.17 14.52 -25.26
CA ALA A 553 24.91 13.32 -25.62
C ALA A 553 24.65 12.12 -24.70
N PHE A 554 24.20 12.35 -23.44
CA PHE A 554 23.85 11.25 -22.53
C PHE A 554 22.66 10.47 -23.06
N LYS A 555 22.60 9.15 -22.92
CA LYS A 555 21.45 8.36 -23.37
C LYS A 555 21.25 7.14 -22.49
N ALA A 556 20.08 6.53 -22.55
CA ALA A 556 19.84 5.22 -21.97
C ALA A 556 19.60 4.18 -23.07
N LYS A 557 20.12 2.97 -22.89
CA LYS A 557 19.83 1.80 -23.73
C LYS A 557 19.20 0.71 -22.88
N LEU A 558 18.13 0.12 -23.37
CA LEU A 558 17.47 -1.02 -22.75
C LEU A 558 17.68 -2.25 -23.63
N LYS A 559 18.23 -3.32 -23.06
CA LYS A 559 18.18 -4.66 -23.66
C LYS A 559 17.17 -5.50 -22.89
N SER A 560 16.40 -6.30 -23.59
CA SER A 560 15.44 -7.25 -23.01
C SER A 560 15.83 -8.65 -23.44
N TYR A 561 15.77 -9.61 -22.52
CA TYR A 561 16.02 -11.01 -22.81
C TYR A 561 15.00 -11.93 -22.14
N ASP A 562 14.81 -13.08 -22.75
CA ASP A 562 14.01 -14.17 -22.24
C ASP A 562 14.91 -15.15 -21.48
N MET A 563 14.72 -15.26 -20.16
CA MET A 563 15.50 -16.14 -19.29
C MET A 563 15.27 -17.62 -19.60
N ARG A 564 14.25 -17.98 -20.38
CA ARG A 564 14.02 -19.34 -20.86
C ARG A 564 15.07 -19.78 -21.90
N ASN A 565 15.72 -18.84 -22.58
CA ASN A 565 16.75 -19.10 -23.57
C ASN A 565 18.14 -18.73 -23.04
N PRO A 566 18.84 -19.64 -22.33
CA PRO A 566 20.17 -19.37 -21.79
C PRO A 566 21.24 -19.15 -22.87
N ASP A 567 20.98 -19.56 -24.11
CA ASP A 567 21.86 -19.39 -25.27
C ASP A 567 21.56 -18.09 -26.06
N ASP A 568 20.70 -17.20 -25.55
CA ASP A 568 20.42 -15.92 -26.19
C ASP A 568 21.74 -15.14 -26.38
N PRO A 569 22.16 -14.85 -27.64
CA PRO A 569 23.40 -14.12 -27.91
C PRO A 569 23.48 -12.76 -27.20
N ILE A 570 22.33 -12.16 -26.88
CA ILE A 570 22.21 -10.88 -26.16
C ILE A 570 22.56 -11.04 -24.68
N LEU A 571 22.30 -12.21 -24.09
CA LEU A 571 22.63 -12.57 -22.71
C LEU A 571 24.13 -12.84 -22.54
N LEU A 572 24.79 -13.27 -23.62
CA LEU A 572 26.24 -13.43 -23.73
C LEU A 572 26.97 -12.13 -24.10
N ASP A 573 26.25 -11.12 -24.58
CA ASP A 573 26.81 -9.82 -24.96
C ASP A 573 27.13 -9.00 -23.70
N VAL A 574 28.35 -9.19 -23.20
CA VAL A 574 28.88 -8.45 -22.06
C VAL A 574 28.82 -6.96 -22.40
N TRP A 575 27.92 -6.23 -21.72
CA TRP A 575 27.95 -4.77 -21.73
C TRP A 575 29.38 -4.31 -21.48
N PRO A 576 29.87 -3.25 -22.14
CA PRO A 576 31.28 -2.87 -22.08
C PRO A 576 31.69 -2.50 -20.64
N TYR A 577 32.04 -3.51 -19.85
CA TYR A 577 32.64 -3.41 -18.53
C TYR A 577 34.14 -3.36 -18.75
N LYS A 578 34.65 -2.22 -19.20
CA LYS A 578 36.05 -1.87 -19.03
C LYS A 578 36.21 -0.43 -18.60
#